data_AF-A0A9N8F1G7-F1
#
_entry.id   AF-A0A9N8F1G7-F1
#
_cell.length_a   1.000
_cell.length_b   1.000
_cell.length_c   1.000
_cell.angle_alpha   90.00
_cell.angle_beta   90.00
_cell.angle_gamma   90.00
#
_symmetry.space_group_name_H-M   'P 1'
#
loop_
_entity.id
_entity.type
_entity.pdbx_description
1 polymer ?
#
loop_
_entity_poly.entity_id
_entity_poly.type
_entity_poly.pdbx_seq_one_letter_code
_entity_poly.pdbx_strand_id
1 'polypeptide(L)'
;MAQVLAGRKPLLRSPRKRKQRKGWQVGLMVVVIVVGIAAGTILLVLMKGFDKNILDSSLLLVEQQQEDLRSILKEFKTMRDTTVDAVTAGLTNIGMDNDNDNDNDEEDDTNDGVKKHKKNKKADWEIAFDKVMQDANRTLHKARAIRSSVTAATGSTTGTRGDAGGSTTTNIWDNSTILPDWLKEYFAWHKEQLQILHDTWKPKLILQRDNAASLLLWNQALDGSIHDHKHRFFIVRCFAFDRSCGGLADRLLPLPYLLQVAHNTSRILFIQFEKPAPLTSYMVPPRGGLDWRIPSWLLPALNFTGETRRYKGVTNLEWHASNPNETIVCSVLQTWHYGSQPYNEHRRGDTEPKFKYVVRDVWRTLFTPTLSLQQKLQQQLRDLQLREGHYTAVHLRLLYAMGADERSSEDTIRWTRNAINCASNLDHGPPYFVASDSHEAGRAAVEYGMEHSMPNNNNNQRMIVARLAATNNNNNTTPFHYDRIPVLKDDPEQKAAPYHASDYDETYVDLYLLAMAQCVSYGVGGYGKLASFLSYNSSCSNLHFKKRMMQSCLWLDHDVHDNNDNRDDNNNNLPLSMPSLLSPPMD
;
A
#
# COMPACT_ATOMS: atom_id res chain seq x y z
N MET A 1 38.07 -27.59 39.36
CA MET A 1 38.67 -27.08 40.60
C MET A 1 39.49 -25.86 40.24
N ALA A 2 39.51 -24.72 40.94
CA ALA A 2 38.59 -24.10 41.92
C ALA A 2 38.94 -22.56 41.91
N GLN A 3 37.98 -21.62 41.89
CA GLN A 3 37.57 -20.73 43.02
C GLN A 3 38.74 -20.04 43.79
N VAL A 4 38.66 -18.81 44.34
CA VAL A 4 37.56 -17.90 44.77
C VAL A 4 38.19 -16.48 44.99
N LEU A 5 37.56 -15.29 44.98
CA LEU A 5 36.27 -14.75 44.52
C LEU A 5 36.39 -13.19 44.44
N ALA A 6 35.72 -12.49 43.50
CA ALA A 6 35.48 -11.03 43.60
C ALA A 6 34.22 -10.60 42.83
N GLY A 7 33.12 -10.27 43.53
CA GLY A 7 31.84 -9.91 42.91
C GLY A 7 31.46 -8.43 43.06
N ARG A 8 30.72 -7.88 42.10
CA ARG A 8 29.98 -6.61 42.24
C ARG A 8 28.56 -6.74 41.69
N LYS A 9 27.56 -6.39 42.52
CA LYS A 9 26.14 -6.34 42.11
C LYS A 9 25.86 -5.07 41.30
N PRO A 10 25.04 -5.10 40.24
CA PRO A 10 24.57 -3.88 39.57
C PRO A 10 23.53 -3.15 40.43
N LEU A 11 23.60 -1.82 40.50
CA LEU A 11 22.64 -0.98 41.22
C LEU A 11 21.35 -0.77 40.41
N LEU A 12 20.20 -1.07 41.03
CA LEU A 12 18.88 -0.78 40.48
C LEU A 12 18.67 0.74 40.32
N ARG A 13 18.51 1.20 39.07
CA ARG A 13 18.18 2.62 38.79
C ARG A 13 16.68 2.86 38.94
N SER A 14 16.30 3.82 39.79
CA SER A 14 14.91 4.20 40.06
C SER A 14 14.13 4.58 38.78
N PRO A 15 12.89 4.07 38.59
CA PRO A 15 12.10 4.32 37.38
C PRO A 15 11.56 5.77 37.27
N ARG A 16 11.57 6.57 38.34
CA ARG A 16 10.97 7.92 38.36
C ARG A 16 11.52 8.86 37.27
N LYS A 17 12.82 8.76 36.92
CA LYS A 17 13.44 9.62 35.89
C LYS A 17 13.02 9.28 34.44
N ARG A 18 12.35 8.15 34.18
CA ARG A 18 11.95 7.73 32.81
C ARG A 18 10.65 8.37 32.33
N LYS A 19 9.68 8.66 33.23
CA LYS A 19 8.42 9.36 32.87
C LYS A 19 8.66 10.83 32.50
N GLN A 20 9.53 11.54 33.24
CA GLN A 20 9.77 12.97 33.05
C GLN A 20 10.39 13.30 31.67
N ARG A 21 11.23 12.42 31.11
CA ARG A 21 11.78 12.60 29.75
C ARG A 21 10.72 12.51 28.65
N LYS A 22 9.72 11.62 28.75
CA LYS A 22 8.66 11.49 27.72
C LYS A 22 7.84 12.78 27.58
N GLY A 23 7.45 13.41 28.70
CA GLY A 23 6.71 14.68 28.66
C GLY A 23 7.50 15.81 27.99
N TRP A 24 8.82 15.86 28.22
CA TRP A 24 9.70 16.85 27.58
C TRP A 24 9.84 16.64 26.06
N GLN A 25 9.93 15.39 25.61
CA GLN A 25 10.00 15.08 24.17
C GLN A 25 8.70 15.45 23.44
N VAL A 26 7.53 15.16 24.01
CA VAL A 26 6.24 15.55 23.40
C VAL A 26 6.06 17.07 23.38
N GLY A 27 6.44 17.77 24.46
CA GLY A 27 6.40 19.24 24.49
C GLY A 27 7.28 19.88 23.41
N LEU A 28 8.50 19.36 23.21
CA LEU A 28 9.39 19.81 22.13
C LEU A 28 8.78 19.55 20.74
N MET A 29 8.16 18.38 20.53
CA MET A 29 7.54 18.01 19.26
C MET A 29 6.36 18.92 18.89
N VAL A 30 5.50 19.27 19.86
CA VAL A 30 4.40 20.23 19.64
C VAL A 30 4.94 21.62 19.29
N VAL A 31 6.01 22.09 19.96
CA VAL A 31 6.66 23.38 19.64
C VAL A 31 7.20 23.37 18.21
N VAL A 32 7.86 22.30 17.76
CA VAL A 32 8.38 22.18 16.39
C VAL A 32 7.26 22.25 15.35
N ILE A 33 6.12 21.57 15.57
CA ILE A 33 4.98 21.60 14.65
C ILE A 33 4.35 23.00 14.59
N VAL A 34 4.16 23.66 15.74
CA VAL A 34 3.60 25.03 15.79
C VAL A 34 4.52 26.05 15.11
N VAL A 35 5.84 25.95 15.28
CA VAL A 35 6.82 26.79 14.56
C VAL A 35 6.80 26.49 13.05
N GLY A 36 6.67 25.22 12.65
CA GLY A 36 6.54 24.82 11.24
C GLY A 36 5.31 25.44 10.56
N ILE A 37 4.13 25.35 11.19
CA ILE A 37 2.88 25.94 10.69
C ILE A 37 3.00 27.48 10.61
N ALA A 38 3.61 28.11 11.61
CA ALA A 38 3.86 29.56 11.58
C ALA A 38 4.80 29.97 10.43
N ALA A 39 5.90 29.24 10.21
CA ALA A 39 6.84 29.48 9.12
C ALA A 39 6.20 29.27 7.74
N GLY A 40 5.43 28.20 7.55
CA GLY A 40 4.68 27.95 6.31
C GLY A 40 3.63 29.02 6.02
N THR A 41 2.97 29.53 7.07
CA THR A 41 2.04 30.68 6.94
C THR A 41 2.78 31.95 6.52
N ILE A 42 3.93 32.26 7.12
CA ILE A 42 4.74 33.42 6.76
C ILE A 42 5.21 33.31 5.30
N LEU A 43 5.63 32.13 4.86
CA LEU A 43 6.00 31.86 3.46
C LEU A 43 4.83 32.13 2.51
N LEU A 44 3.62 31.61 2.80
CA LEU A 44 2.41 31.88 2.02
C LEU A 44 2.04 33.38 1.94
N VAL A 45 2.34 34.18 2.98
CA VAL A 45 2.12 35.63 2.98
C VAL A 45 3.17 36.38 2.15
N LEU A 46 4.41 35.85 2.08
CA LEU A 46 5.51 36.42 1.29
C LEU A 46 5.42 36.06 -0.20
N MET A 47 4.84 34.92 -0.58
CA MET A 47 4.72 34.46 -1.97
C MET A 47 3.63 35.17 -2.81
N LYS A 48 3.34 36.44 -2.51
CA LYS A 48 2.45 37.28 -3.34
C LYS A 48 3.09 37.56 -4.71
N GLY A 49 2.65 36.82 -5.73
CA GLY A 49 3.13 36.95 -7.11
C GLY A 49 3.54 35.62 -7.77
N PHE A 50 3.51 34.51 -7.03
CA PHE A 50 3.80 33.18 -7.58
C PHE A 50 2.59 32.52 -8.28
N ASP A 51 2.90 31.49 -9.08
CA ASP A 51 1.93 30.67 -9.79
C ASP A 51 0.84 30.10 -8.86
N LYS A 52 -0.42 30.13 -9.32
CA LYS A 52 -1.60 29.62 -8.60
C LYS A 52 -1.43 28.15 -8.16
N ASN A 53 -0.80 27.32 -8.99
CA ASN A 53 -0.57 25.90 -8.72
C ASN A 53 0.39 25.70 -7.54
N ILE A 54 1.36 26.60 -7.36
CA ILE A 54 2.27 26.61 -6.21
C ILE A 54 1.51 27.01 -4.94
N LEU A 55 0.69 28.08 -5.00
CA LEU A 55 -0.13 28.49 -3.85
C LEU A 55 -1.13 27.40 -3.43
N ASP A 56 -1.83 26.76 -4.37
CA ASP A 56 -2.80 25.71 -4.08
C ASP A 56 -2.12 24.45 -3.52
N SER A 57 -0.91 24.10 -4.00
CA SER A 57 -0.10 23.00 -3.45
C SER A 57 0.40 23.29 -2.03
N SER A 58 0.91 24.50 -1.77
CA SER A 58 1.37 24.90 -0.43
C SER A 58 0.21 25.04 0.57
N LEU A 59 -0.98 25.47 0.13
CA LEU A 59 -2.16 25.50 0.97
C LEU A 59 -2.59 24.09 1.40
N LEU A 60 -2.61 23.13 0.46
CA LEU A 60 -2.99 21.74 0.74
C LEU A 60 -2.01 21.06 1.73
N LEU A 61 -0.71 21.36 1.64
CA LEU A 61 0.29 20.92 2.62
C LEU A 61 0.04 21.49 4.03
N VAL A 62 -0.36 22.76 4.14
CA VAL A 62 -0.69 23.39 5.44
C VAL A 62 -1.99 22.83 6.03
N GLU A 63 -3.00 22.55 5.21
CA GLU A 63 -4.23 21.92 5.68
C GLU A 63 -3.97 20.48 6.17
N GLN A 64 -3.15 19.67 5.46
CA GLN A 64 -2.70 18.35 5.93
C GLN A 64 -1.97 18.42 7.28
N GLN A 65 -0.96 19.30 7.41
CA GLN A 65 -0.21 19.47 8.67
C GLN A 65 -1.10 19.88 9.85
N GLN A 66 -2.19 20.62 9.59
CA GLN A 66 -3.16 20.97 10.62
C GLN A 66 -4.03 19.78 11.04
N GLU A 67 -4.35 18.85 10.13
CA GLU A 67 -5.09 17.62 10.46
C GLU A 67 -4.23 16.59 11.20
N ASP A 68 -2.96 16.45 10.81
CA ASP A 68 -1.98 15.63 11.55
C ASP A 68 -1.84 16.13 13.00
N LEU A 69 -1.72 17.45 13.19
CA LEU A 69 -1.67 18.06 14.52
C LEU A 69 -2.97 17.83 15.32
N ARG A 70 -4.15 17.93 14.69
CA ARG A 70 -5.44 17.62 15.35
C ARG A 70 -5.48 16.15 15.80
N SER A 71 -4.95 15.23 15.01
CA SER A 71 -4.88 13.80 15.34
C SER A 71 -3.97 13.55 16.55
N ILE A 72 -2.74 14.08 16.52
CA ILE A 72 -1.76 13.98 17.61
C ILE A 72 -2.31 14.56 18.92
N LEU A 73 -3.01 15.70 18.86
CA LEU A 73 -3.64 16.32 20.03
C LEU A 73 -4.83 15.51 20.57
N LYS A 74 -5.58 14.82 19.71
CA LYS A 74 -6.65 13.89 20.11
C LYS A 74 -6.08 12.68 20.86
N GLU A 75 -5.04 12.06 20.33
CA GLU A 75 -4.34 10.94 21.00
C GLU A 75 -3.73 11.38 22.34
N PHE A 76 -3.08 12.54 22.39
CA PHE A 76 -2.52 13.08 23.62
C PHE A 76 -3.59 13.35 24.68
N LYS A 77 -4.77 13.85 24.29
CA LYS A 77 -5.92 14.02 25.20
C LYS A 77 -6.39 12.67 25.74
N THR A 78 -6.61 11.67 24.88
CA THR A 78 -6.97 10.31 25.34
C THR A 78 -5.93 9.72 26.29
N MET A 79 -4.64 9.81 25.95
CA MET A 79 -3.55 9.29 26.80
C MET A 79 -3.44 10.02 28.14
N ARG A 80 -3.70 11.34 28.18
CA ARG A 80 -3.83 12.15 29.40
C ARG A 80 -4.99 11.64 30.25
N ASP A 81 -6.17 11.52 29.65
CA ASP A 81 -7.41 11.23 30.37
C ASP A 81 -7.34 9.80 30.97
N THR A 82 -6.93 8.78 30.20
CA THR A 82 -6.65 7.42 30.73
C THR A 82 -5.60 7.43 31.85
N THR A 83 -4.60 8.32 31.80
CA THR A 83 -3.60 8.44 32.88
C THR A 83 -4.19 9.09 34.14
N VAL A 84 -5.11 10.03 34.00
CA VAL A 84 -5.83 10.66 35.13
C VAL A 84 -6.79 9.65 35.78
N ASP A 85 -7.51 8.86 34.99
CA ASP A 85 -8.43 7.86 35.49
C ASP A 85 -7.69 6.75 36.25
N ALA A 86 -6.57 6.24 35.69
CA ALA A 86 -5.72 5.25 36.35
C ALA A 86 -5.08 5.77 37.65
N VAL A 87 -4.76 7.06 37.75
CA VAL A 87 -4.26 7.68 38.99
C VAL A 87 -5.38 7.89 40.00
N THR A 88 -6.59 8.22 39.56
CA THR A 88 -7.78 8.36 40.42
C THR A 88 -8.16 7.01 41.03
N ALA A 89 -8.29 5.96 40.22
CA ALA A 89 -8.59 4.61 40.69
C ALA A 89 -7.47 4.02 41.56
N GLY A 90 -6.21 4.37 41.28
CA GLY A 90 -5.08 3.99 42.13
C GLY A 90 -5.07 4.68 43.50
N LEU A 91 -5.74 5.82 43.66
CA LEU A 91 -5.86 6.54 44.93
C LEU A 91 -7.08 6.10 45.75
N THR A 92 -8.19 5.72 45.11
CA THR A 92 -9.34 5.15 45.84
C THR A 92 -9.01 3.82 46.50
N ASN A 93 -8.17 3.00 45.86
CA ASN A 93 -7.78 1.68 46.35
C ASN A 93 -6.68 1.71 47.43
N ILE A 94 -6.30 2.88 47.94
CA ILE A 94 -5.35 3.06 49.06
C ILE A 94 -6.09 3.50 50.35
N GLY A 95 -7.42 3.72 50.27
CA GLY A 95 -8.25 4.20 51.39
C GLY A 95 -9.06 3.12 52.12
N MET A 96 -8.77 1.83 51.93
CA MET A 96 -9.48 0.71 52.57
C MET A 96 -8.50 -0.38 52.99
N ASP A 97 -7.89 -0.20 54.17
CA ASP A 97 -7.33 -1.22 55.08
C ASP A 97 -6.69 -0.48 56.27
N ASN A 98 -7.49 -0.20 57.32
CA ASN A 98 -7.04 0.14 58.68
C ASN A 98 -8.26 0.41 59.60
N ASP A 99 -8.89 -0.66 60.09
CA ASP A 99 -9.71 -0.60 61.31
C ASP A 99 -8.85 -1.14 62.47
N ASN A 100 -8.29 -0.26 63.30
CA ASN A 100 -8.23 -0.44 64.77
C ASN A 100 -7.58 0.75 65.52
N ASP A 101 -8.02 0.89 66.79
CA ASP A 101 -7.32 1.46 67.95
C ASP A 101 -6.90 2.95 67.99
N ASN A 102 -7.81 3.73 68.61
CA ASN A 102 -7.58 4.69 69.70
C ASN A 102 -6.80 6.02 69.56
N ASP A 103 -7.48 7.04 70.11
CA ASP A 103 -7.01 8.17 70.93
C ASP A 103 -6.24 9.37 70.32
N ASN A 104 -6.92 10.52 70.47
CA ASN A 104 -6.43 11.87 70.75
C ASN A 104 -5.78 12.75 69.64
N ASP A 105 -6.53 13.83 69.37
CA ASP A 105 -6.07 15.23 69.25
C ASP A 105 -5.37 15.76 67.97
N GLU A 106 -5.47 17.09 67.88
CA GLU A 106 -4.95 18.05 66.88
C GLU A 106 -5.54 18.04 65.45
N GLU A 107 -6.28 19.11 65.15
CA GLU A 107 -6.71 19.50 63.80
C GLU A 107 -5.51 19.99 62.97
N ASP A 108 -5.32 19.49 61.74
CA ASP A 108 -4.40 20.11 60.75
C ASP A 108 -5.10 20.39 59.41
N ASP A 109 -5.25 21.68 59.10
CA ASP A 109 -6.15 22.21 58.06
C ASP A 109 -5.49 22.29 56.65
N THR A 110 -4.54 21.39 56.37
CA THR A 110 -3.59 21.55 55.24
C THR A 110 -4.02 20.90 53.92
N ASN A 111 -5.03 20.02 53.92
CA ASN A 111 -5.32 19.13 52.78
C ASN A 111 -6.04 19.82 51.59
N ASP A 112 -6.81 20.90 51.82
CA ASP A 112 -7.63 21.50 50.77
C ASP A 112 -6.82 22.31 49.73
N GLY A 113 -5.68 22.88 50.14
CA GLY A 113 -4.78 23.64 49.25
C GLY A 113 -4.25 22.82 48.07
N VAL A 114 -3.98 21.52 48.26
CA VAL A 114 -3.46 20.62 47.22
C VAL A 114 -4.52 20.30 46.16
N LYS A 115 -5.79 20.16 46.56
CA LYS A 115 -6.93 19.95 45.64
C LYS A 115 -7.16 21.22 44.80
N LYS A 116 -7.16 22.39 45.45
CA LYS A 116 -7.34 23.71 44.82
C LYS A 116 -6.25 24.00 43.77
N HIS A 117 -4.98 23.79 44.10
CA HIS A 117 -3.85 24.03 43.18
C HIS A 117 -3.82 23.10 41.96
N LYS A 118 -4.27 21.84 42.11
CA LYS A 118 -4.41 20.90 40.97
C LYS A 118 -5.56 21.29 40.05
N LYS A 119 -6.69 21.77 40.60
CA LYS A 119 -7.88 22.16 39.83
C LYS A 119 -7.61 23.37 38.94
N ASN A 120 -6.90 24.37 39.44
CA ASN A 120 -6.52 25.57 38.66
C ASN A 120 -5.62 25.21 37.47
N LYS A 121 -4.57 24.40 37.68
CA LYS A 121 -3.64 24.01 36.61
C LYS A 121 -4.27 23.19 35.47
N LYS A 122 -5.43 22.57 35.69
CA LYS A 122 -6.22 21.98 34.60
C LYS A 122 -6.87 23.07 33.75
N ALA A 123 -7.53 24.05 34.39
CA ALA A 123 -8.18 25.16 33.70
C ALA A 123 -7.17 26.03 32.93
N ASP A 124 -6.01 26.34 33.51
CA ASP A 124 -4.94 27.11 32.86
C ASP A 124 -4.49 26.46 31.53
N TRP A 125 -4.39 25.12 31.51
CA TRP A 125 -3.96 24.37 30.32
C TRP A 125 -5.08 24.27 29.27
N GLU A 126 -6.33 24.12 29.69
CA GLU A 126 -7.48 24.06 28.79
C GLU A 126 -7.73 25.44 28.13
N ILE A 127 -7.56 26.54 28.87
CA ILE A 127 -7.55 27.91 28.34
C ILE A 127 -6.40 28.14 27.34
N ALA A 128 -5.20 27.65 27.64
CA ALA A 128 -4.05 27.77 26.75
C ALA A 128 -4.24 26.97 25.45
N PHE A 129 -4.82 25.77 25.53
CA PHE A 129 -5.16 24.92 24.40
C PHE A 129 -6.19 25.58 23.47
N ASP A 130 -7.30 26.06 24.03
CA ASP A 130 -8.36 26.71 23.25
C ASP A 130 -7.86 27.99 22.57
N LYS A 131 -6.96 28.75 23.22
CA LYS A 131 -6.31 29.91 22.60
C LYS A 131 -5.48 29.54 21.37
N VAL A 132 -4.64 28.51 21.47
CA VAL A 132 -3.82 28.02 20.33
C VAL A 132 -4.71 27.56 19.18
N MET A 133 -5.80 26.84 19.47
CA MET A 133 -6.76 26.40 18.46
C MET A 133 -7.51 27.56 17.79
N GLN A 134 -7.90 28.59 18.56
CA GLN A 134 -8.49 29.82 18.01
C GLN A 134 -7.51 30.58 17.11
N ASP A 135 -6.25 30.71 17.50
CA ASP A 135 -5.25 31.45 16.72
C ASP A 135 -4.84 30.71 15.44
N ALA A 136 -4.77 29.38 15.46
CA ALA A 136 -4.61 28.55 14.25
C ALA A 136 -5.81 28.73 13.29
N ASN A 137 -7.05 28.69 13.80
CA ASN A 137 -8.24 28.89 12.97
C ASN A 137 -8.35 30.32 12.42
N ARG A 138 -8.05 31.36 13.22
CA ARG A 138 -7.94 32.75 12.75
C ARG A 138 -6.92 32.91 11.61
N THR A 139 -5.82 32.16 11.67
CA THR A 139 -4.77 32.17 10.65
C THR A 139 -5.24 31.52 9.35
N LEU A 140 -5.88 30.35 9.43
CA LEU A 140 -6.48 29.68 8.26
C LEU A 140 -7.55 30.55 7.56
N HIS A 141 -8.40 31.24 8.32
CA HIS A 141 -9.39 32.17 7.75
C HIS A 141 -8.73 33.34 7.00
N LYS A 142 -7.60 33.87 7.48
CA LYS A 142 -6.83 34.89 6.74
C LYS A 142 -6.25 34.36 5.43
N ALA A 143 -5.68 33.15 5.43
CA ALA A 143 -5.15 32.51 4.21
C ALA A 143 -6.26 32.29 3.16
N ARG A 144 -7.43 31.78 3.59
CA ARG A 144 -8.60 31.58 2.73
C ARG A 144 -9.16 32.91 2.18
N ALA A 145 -9.18 33.98 2.98
CA ALA A 145 -9.57 35.31 2.51
C ALA A 145 -8.59 35.86 1.46
N ILE A 146 -7.27 35.67 1.63
CA ILE A 146 -6.26 36.07 0.65
C ILE A 146 -6.47 35.32 -0.68
N ARG A 147 -6.71 34.00 -0.64
CA ARG A 147 -7.02 33.19 -1.83
C ARG A 147 -8.25 33.72 -2.59
N SER A 148 -9.31 34.06 -1.87
CA SER A 148 -10.52 34.67 -2.46
C SER A 148 -10.22 36.00 -3.16
N SER A 149 -9.44 36.88 -2.53
CA SER A 149 -9.06 38.17 -3.13
C SER A 149 -8.18 38.03 -4.38
N VAL A 150 -7.23 37.08 -4.40
CA VAL A 150 -6.40 36.79 -5.58
C VAL A 150 -7.24 36.21 -6.72
N THR A 151 -8.23 35.37 -6.39
CA THR A 151 -9.16 34.79 -7.38
C THR A 151 -10.11 35.85 -7.96
N ALA A 152 -10.54 36.84 -7.16
CA ALA A 152 -11.33 37.97 -7.65
C ALA A 152 -10.52 38.91 -8.54
N ALA A 153 -9.25 39.19 -8.19
CA ALA A 153 -8.38 40.12 -8.92
C ALA A 153 -7.95 39.64 -10.33
N THR A 154 -8.16 38.37 -10.65
CA THR A 154 -7.77 37.76 -11.94
C THR A 154 -8.93 37.59 -12.93
N GLY A 155 -10.15 37.97 -12.56
CA GLY A 155 -11.38 37.75 -13.33
C GLY A 155 -11.90 38.94 -14.13
N SER A 156 -11.10 39.53 -15.05
CA SER A 156 -11.59 40.61 -15.93
C SER A 156 -10.92 40.68 -17.31
N THR A 157 -11.12 39.66 -18.15
CA THR A 157 -10.85 39.75 -19.60
C THR A 157 -12.00 39.10 -20.37
N THR A 158 -12.92 39.89 -20.92
CA THR A 158 -14.14 39.41 -21.58
C THR A 158 -13.88 38.95 -23.02
N GLY A 159 -13.21 37.81 -23.17
CA GLY A 159 -13.17 37.04 -24.42
C GLY A 159 -14.51 36.34 -24.68
N THR A 160 -14.87 36.15 -25.95
CA THR A 160 -16.12 35.47 -26.36
C THR A 160 -16.18 34.03 -25.87
N ARG A 161 -17.24 33.71 -25.15
CA ARG A 161 -17.50 32.42 -24.50
C ARG A 161 -17.94 31.37 -25.51
N GLY A 162 -16.98 30.74 -26.17
CA GLY A 162 -17.21 29.42 -26.80
C GLY A 162 -17.56 28.38 -25.72
N ASP A 163 -18.33 27.36 -26.09
CA ASP A 163 -18.71 26.31 -25.15
C ASP A 163 -17.48 25.56 -24.64
N ALA A 164 -17.20 25.72 -23.35
CA ALA A 164 -16.22 24.92 -22.64
C ALA A 164 -16.78 23.51 -22.46
N GLY A 165 -16.68 22.71 -23.52
CA GLY A 165 -17.09 21.30 -23.53
C GLY A 165 -16.48 20.60 -22.32
N GLY A 166 -17.35 20.21 -21.38
CA GLY A 166 -16.90 19.59 -20.14
C GLY A 166 -16.18 18.29 -20.47
N SER A 167 -14.90 18.20 -20.13
CA SER A 167 -14.10 16.98 -20.35
C SER A 167 -14.71 15.84 -19.54
N THR A 168 -15.56 15.06 -20.20
CA THR A 168 -16.12 13.82 -19.69
C THR A 168 -14.97 12.84 -19.57
N THR A 169 -14.49 12.64 -18.34
CA THR A 169 -13.36 11.76 -18.06
C THR A 169 -13.68 10.33 -18.47
N THR A 170 -13.26 9.96 -19.68
CA THR A 170 -13.41 8.64 -20.28
C THR A 170 -12.85 7.59 -19.34
N ASN A 171 -13.58 6.50 -19.10
CA ASN A 171 -13.09 5.48 -18.20
C ASN A 171 -11.99 4.70 -18.92
N ILE A 172 -10.86 4.44 -18.25
CA ILE A 172 -9.69 3.86 -18.91
C ILE A 172 -9.92 2.42 -19.41
N TRP A 173 -10.97 1.75 -18.93
CA TRP A 173 -11.40 0.44 -19.43
C TRP A 173 -12.21 0.49 -20.73
N ASP A 174 -12.82 1.62 -21.07
CA ASP A 174 -13.61 1.78 -22.30
C ASP A 174 -12.70 1.59 -23.53
N ASN A 175 -11.46 2.09 -23.42
CA ASN A 175 -10.41 1.97 -24.43
C ASN A 175 -9.76 0.57 -24.52
N SER A 176 -10.12 -0.39 -23.66
CA SER A 176 -9.55 -1.74 -23.73
C SER A 176 -10.25 -2.61 -24.78
N THR A 177 -9.47 -3.16 -25.69
CA THR A 177 -9.87 -4.22 -26.63
C THR A 177 -9.73 -5.63 -26.04
N ILE A 178 -9.17 -5.76 -24.83
CA ILE A 178 -8.88 -7.05 -24.17
C ILE A 178 -9.87 -7.33 -23.03
N LEU A 179 -10.46 -6.32 -22.37
CA LEU A 179 -11.43 -6.58 -21.32
C LEU A 179 -12.78 -7.02 -21.90
N PRO A 180 -13.37 -8.14 -21.43
CA PRO A 180 -14.69 -8.57 -21.86
C PRO A 180 -15.77 -7.62 -21.36
N ASP A 181 -16.87 -7.50 -22.11
CA ASP A 181 -17.90 -6.47 -21.86
C ASP A 181 -18.51 -6.58 -20.47
N TRP A 182 -18.72 -7.80 -19.96
CA TRP A 182 -19.24 -8.03 -18.61
C TRP A 182 -18.40 -7.37 -17.51
N LEU A 183 -17.09 -7.20 -17.74
CA LEU A 183 -16.20 -6.58 -16.78
C LEU A 183 -16.22 -5.04 -16.90
N LYS A 184 -16.43 -4.51 -18.12
CA LYS A 184 -16.69 -3.08 -18.35
C LYS A 184 -18.04 -2.67 -17.75
N GLU A 185 -19.08 -3.48 -17.96
CA GLU A 185 -20.38 -3.40 -17.29
C GLU A 185 -20.20 -3.36 -15.76
N TYR A 186 -19.46 -4.32 -15.20
CA TYR A 186 -19.19 -4.39 -13.77
C TYR A 186 -18.46 -3.13 -13.25
N PHE A 187 -17.48 -2.61 -13.99
CA PHE A 187 -16.75 -1.40 -13.61
C PHE A 187 -17.62 -0.14 -13.63
N ALA A 188 -18.49 0.01 -14.63
CA ALA A 188 -19.48 1.09 -14.70
C ALA A 188 -20.51 0.98 -13.56
N TRP A 189 -21.08 -0.22 -13.35
CA TRP A 189 -22.01 -0.51 -12.26
C TRP A 189 -21.39 -0.24 -10.88
N HIS A 190 -20.15 -0.68 -10.64
CA HIS A 190 -19.46 -0.45 -9.37
C HIS A 190 -19.31 1.03 -9.06
N LYS A 191 -18.91 1.84 -10.05
CA LYS A 191 -18.80 3.30 -9.97
C LYS A 191 -20.16 3.95 -9.63
N GLU A 192 -21.24 3.49 -10.24
CA GLU A 192 -22.62 3.92 -9.91
C GLU A 192 -23.02 3.55 -8.48
N GLN A 193 -22.77 2.30 -8.06
CA GLN A 193 -23.10 1.84 -6.70
C GLN A 193 -22.35 2.61 -5.62
N LEU A 194 -21.09 2.99 -5.86
CA LEU A 194 -20.35 3.86 -4.94
C LEU A 194 -20.96 5.26 -4.84
N GLN A 195 -21.47 5.82 -5.93
CA GLN A 195 -22.17 7.11 -5.90
C GLN A 195 -23.50 7.00 -5.14
N ILE A 196 -24.29 5.96 -5.39
CA ILE A 196 -25.55 5.70 -4.67
C ILE A 196 -25.27 5.53 -3.15
N LEU A 197 -24.24 4.79 -2.78
CA LEU A 197 -23.81 4.64 -1.38
C LEU A 197 -23.35 5.99 -0.79
N HIS A 198 -22.58 6.77 -1.53
CA HIS A 198 -22.14 8.10 -1.11
C HIS A 198 -23.33 9.04 -0.83
N ASP A 199 -24.36 9.04 -1.68
CA ASP A 199 -25.45 10.00 -1.53
C ASP A 199 -26.54 9.52 -0.57
N THR A 200 -26.76 8.20 -0.46
CA THR A 200 -27.89 7.65 0.32
C THR A 200 -27.51 6.99 1.66
N TRP A 201 -26.23 6.61 1.87
CA TRP A 201 -25.75 6.00 3.13
C TRP A 201 -24.85 6.94 3.93
N LYS A 202 -23.88 7.62 3.29
CA LYS A 202 -22.92 8.51 3.98
C LYS A 202 -23.59 9.55 4.90
N PRO A 203 -24.69 10.25 4.52
CA PRO A 203 -25.32 11.21 5.42
C PRO A 203 -25.90 10.54 6.68
N LYS A 204 -26.47 9.34 6.53
CA LYS A 204 -27.06 8.56 7.64
C LYS A 204 -25.98 8.06 8.60
N LEU A 205 -24.89 7.52 8.05
CA LEU A 205 -23.75 7.00 8.82
C LEU A 205 -22.96 8.11 9.54
N ILE A 206 -22.88 9.32 8.98
CA ILE A 206 -22.26 10.47 9.67
C ILE A 206 -23.14 11.01 10.82
N LEU A 207 -24.46 10.94 10.70
CA LEU A 207 -25.39 11.39 11.75
C LEU A 207 -25.55 10.36 12.89
N GLN A 208 -25.33 9.08 12.63
CA GLN A 208 -25.42 8.02 13.62
C GLN A 208 -24.08 7.79 14.33
N ARG A 209 -24.04 8.04 15.65
CA ARG A 209 -22.85 7.72 16.47
C ARG A 209 -22.58 6.21 16.50
N ASP A 210 -21.34 5.87 16.17
CA ASP A 210 -20.54 4.64 16.39
C ASP A 210 -21.28 3.28 16.49
N ASN A 211 -22.19 3.11 17.45
CA ASN A 211 -22.86 1.84 17.73
C ASN A 211 -24.04 1.51 16.79
N ALA A 212 -24.62 2.50 16.09
CA ALA A 212 -25.76 2.28 15.19
C ALA A 212 -25.36 2.02 13.73
N ALA A 213 -24.11 2.27 13.34
CA ALA A 213 -23.62 2.08 11.98
C ALA A 213 -23.72 0.63 11.49
N SER A 214 -23.47 -0.35 12.37
CA SER A 214 -23.64 -1.77 12.08
C SER A 214 -25.11 -2.16 11.98
N LEU A 215 -26.00 -1.55 12.77
CA LEU A 215 -27.44 -1.79 12.68
C LEU A 215 -28.02 -1.37 11.33
N LEU A 216 -27.45 -0.37 10.63
CA LEU A 216 -27.88 -0.05 9.25
C LEU A 216 -27.55 -1.14 8.21
N LEU A 217 -26.62 -2.05 8.49
CA LEU A 217 -26.30 -3.20 7.62
C LEU A 217 -27.07 -4.48 7.96
N TRP A 218 -27.50 -4.62 9.22
CA TRP A 218 -28.13 -5.85 9.73
C TRP A 218 -29.63 -5.71 10.02
N ASN A 219 -30.14 -4.48 10.24
CA ASN A 219 -31.57 -4.22 10.35
C ASN A 219 -32.20 -4.12 8.95
N GLN A 220 -32.21 -5.24 8.24
CA GLN A 220 -33.29 -5.53 7.31
C GLN A 220 -34.62 -5.55 8.08
N ALA A 221 -35.74 -5.29 7.41
CA ALA A 221 -36.95 -4.81 8.06
C ALA A 221 -37.54 -5.77 9.12
N LEU A 222 -37.84 -5.24 10.30
CA LEU A 222 -38.59 -5.94 11.36
C LEU A 222 -40.07 -6.19 10.99
N ASP A 223 -40.55 -5.64 9.88
CA ASP A 223 -41.92 -5.85 9.38
C ASP A 223 -42.08 -7.12 8.53
N GLY A 224 -40.99 -7.85 8.26
CA GLY A 224 -41.02 -9.09 7.48
C GLY A 224 -41.21 -8.91 5.97
N SER A 225 -41.30 -7.67 5.47
CA SER A 225 -41.24 -7.42 4.04
C SER A 225 -39.82 -7.69 3.53
N ILE A 226 -39.72 -8.36 2.38
CA ILE A 226 -38.43 -8.67 1.74
C ILE A 226 -37.90 -7.38 1.11
N HIS A 227 -37.29 -6.53 1.93
CA HIS A 227 -36.57 -5.35 1.51
C HIS A 227 -35.38 -5.75 0.65
N ASP A 228 -35.58 -5.68 -0.67
CA ASP A 228 -34.58 -5.41 -1.72
C ASP A 228 -33.19 -5.10 -1.14
N HIS A 229 -32.28 -6.08 -1.18
CA HIS A 229 -30.99 -6.06 -0.50
C HIS A 229 -29.97 -5.16 -1.25
N LYS A 230 -30.24 -3.85 -1.28
CA LYS A 230 -29.70 -2.89 -2.27
C LYS A 230 -28.20 -2.93 -2.51
N HIS A 231 -27.39 -3.21 -1.49
CA HIS A 231 -25.95 -3.35 -1.65
C HIS A 231 -25.43 -4.57 -0.88
N ARG A 232 -24.68 -5.41 -1.59
CA ARG A 232 -23.90 -6.53 -1.04
C ARG A 232 -22.42 -6.28 -1.30
N PHE A 233 -21.56 -6.77 -0.42
CA PHE A 233 -20.12 -6.46 -0.43
C PHE A 233 -19.27 -7.72 -0.60
N PHE A 234 -18.15 -7.56 -1.30
CA PHE A 234 -17.15 -8.61 -1.53
C PHE A 234 -15.76 -8.05 -1.23
N ILE A 235 -15.09 -8.55 -0.20
CA ILE A 235 -13.95 -7.83 0.39
C ILE A 235 -12.69 -8.70 0.30
N VAL A 236 -11.77 -8.32 -0.59
CA VAL A 236 -10.46 -8.96 -0.76
C VAL A 236 -9.53 -8.42 0.32
N ARG A 237 -9.19 -9.25 1.33
CA ARG A 237 -8.60 -8.74 2.58
C ARG A 237 -7.25 -9.32 2.97
N CYS A 238 -6.55 -8.60 3.85
CA CYS A 238 -5.51 -9.17 4.70
C CYS A 238 -5.31 -8.36 5.99
N PHE A 239 -6.04 -8.73 7.05
CA PHE A 239 -6.06 -7.98 8.31
C PHE A 239 -4.92 -8.32 9.27
N ALA A 240 -4.69 -7.45 10.25
CA ALA A 240 -3.74 -7.61 11.35
C ALA A 240 -3.94 -8.93 12.13
N PHE A 241 -5.17 -9.43 12.22
CA PHE A 241 -5.50 -10.72 12.85
C PHE A 241 -5.50 -11.93 11.89
N ASP A 242 -5.44 -11.73 10.56
CA ASP A 242 -5.39 -12.86 9.62
C ASP A 242 -4.04 -13.61 9.74
N ARG A 243 -4.09 -14.90 10.15
CA ARG A 243 -2.90 -15.76 10.43
C ARG A 243 -1.84 -15.77 9.32
N SER A 244 -2.28 -15.78 8.06
CA SER A 244 -1.44 -15.61 6.86
C SER A 244 -2.35 -15.35 5.65
N CYS A 245 -1.89 -14.50 4.73
CA CYS A 245 -2.56 -14.16 3.47
C CYS A 245 -1.69 -14.46 2.24
N GLY A 246 -0.51 -15.07 2.42
CA GLY A 246 0.46 -15.30 1.35
C GLY A 246 1.21 -14.03 0.91
N GLY A 247 2.00 -14.18 -0.14
CA GLY A 247 2.76 -13.11 -0.79
C GLY A 247 1.87 -12.14 -1.57
N LEU A 248 2.48 -11.14 -2.22
CA LEU A 248 1.75 -10.11 -2.97
C LEU A 248 0.90 -10.72 -4.11
N ALA A 249 1.46 -11.68 -4.83
CA ALA A 249 0.77 -12.37 -5.92
C ALA A 249 -0.36 -13.30 -5.46
N ASP A 250 -0.28 -13.93 -4.28
CA ASP A 250 -1.38 -14.75 -3.75
C ASP A 250 -2.66 -13.90 -3.54
N ARG A 251 -2.50 -12.59 -3.28
CA ARG A 251 -3.59 -11.66 -2.96
C ARG A 251 -4.12 -10.90 -4.17
N LEU A 252 -3.23 -10.49 -5.09
CA LEU A 252 -3.59 -9.62 -6.21
C LEU A 252 -3.73 -10.35 -7.55
N LEU A 253 -2.97 -11.43 -7.81
CA LEU A 253 -3.12 -12.16 -9.07
C LEU A 253 -4.54 -12.73 -9.28
N PRO A 254 -5.27 -13.22 -8.27
CA PRO A 254 -6.65 -13.70 -8.46
C PRO A 254 -7.70 -12.65 -8.84
N LEU A 255 -7.37 -11.35 -8.91
CA LEU A 255 -8.38 -10.29 -9.04
C LEU A 255 -9.35 -10.44 -10.22
N PRO A 256 -8.98 -10.88 -11.44
CA PRO A 256 -9.96 -11.10 -12.52
C PRO A 256 -11.05 -12.12 -12.17
N TYR A 257 -10.69 -13.19 -11.44
CA TYR A 257 -11.63 -14.19 -10.94
C TYR A 257 -12.48 -13.62 -9.78
N LEU A 258 -11.87 -12.86 -8.87
CA LEU A 258 -12.59 -12.24 -7.76
C LEU A 258 -13.61 -11.18 -8.24
N LEU A 259 -13.31 -10.48 -9.33
CA LEU A 259 -14.23 -9.58 -10.04
C LEU A 259 -15.36 -10.36 -10.74
N GLN A 260 -15.07 -11.53 -11.34
CA GLN A 260 -16.09 -12.40 -11.93
C GLN A 260 -17.09 -12.91 -10.88
N VAL A 261 -16.61 -13.33 -9.70
CA VAL A 261 -17.46 -13.71 -8.56
C VAL A 261 -18.28 -12.51 -8.06
N ALA A 262 -17.66 -11.33 -7.95
CA ALA A 262 -18.34 -10.12 -7.50
C ALA A 262 -19.44 -9.68 -8.50
N HIS A 263 -19.20 -9.76 -9.80
CA HIS A 263 -20.17 -9.50 -10.86
C HIS A 263 -21.33 -10.50 -10.83
N ASN A 264 -21.03 -11.79 -10.92
CA ASN A 264 -22.03 -12.86 -10.96
C ASN A 264 -22.91 -12.93 -9.69
N THR A 265 -22.48 -12.31 -8.59
CA THR A 265 -23.24 -12.25 -7.33
C THR A 265 -23.72 -10.83 -6.96
N SER A 266 -23.57 -9.86 -7.88
CA SER A 266 -23.95 -8.44 -7.72
C SER A 266 -23.43 -7.82 -6.42
N ARG A 267 -22.12 -7.93 -6.20
CA ARG A 267 -21.40 -7.42 -5.02
C ARG A 267 -20.42 -6.33 -5.40
N ILE A 268 -20.40 -5.28 -4.59
CA ILE A 268 -19.41 -4.20 -4.66
C ILE A 268 -18.09 -4.75 -4.12
N LEU A 269 -17.08 -4.89 -5.00
CA LEU A 269 -15.77 -5.37 -4.61
C LEU A 269 -14.96 -4.24 -3.95
N PHE A 270 -14.38 -4.55 -2.79
CA PHE A 270 -13.40 -3.70 -2.12
C PHE A 270 -12.11 -4.49 -1.84
N ILE A 271 -10.98 -3.79 -1.74
CA ILE A 271 -9.69 -4.37 -1.33
C ILE A 271 -9.20 -3.65 -0.07
N GLN A 272 -8.93 -4.41 0.99
CA GLN A 272 -8.53 -3.86 2.30
C GLN A 272 -7.40 -4.70 2.92
N PHE A 273 -6.17 -4.21 2.82
CA PHE A 273 -4.99 -4.81 3.46
C PHE A 273 -4.55 -3.97 4.66
N GLU A 274 -4.06 -4.65 5.69
CA GLU A 274 -3.38 -4.06 6.86
C GLU A 274 -1.98 -4.67 7.01
N LYS A 275 -1.82 -5.97 6.73
CA LYS A 275 -0.52 -6.67 6.75
C LYS A 275 0.17 -6.65 5.39
N PRO A 276 1.49 -6.37 5.30
CA PRO A 276 2.34 -5.80 6.35
C PRO A 276 2.09 -4.29 6.54
N ALA A 277 1.52 -3.64 5.52
CA ALA A 277 1.01 -2.27 5.53
C ALA A 277 -0.18 -2.14 4.56
N PRO A 278 -0.94 -1.02 4.60
CA PRO A 278 -2.05 -0.77 3.68
C PRO A 278 -1.65 -0.77 2.20
N LEU A 279 -2.52 -1.29 1.32
CA LEU A 279 -2.28 -1.31 -0.12
C LEU A 279 -2.14 0.12 -0.70
N THR A 280 -2.88 1.07 -0.11
CA THR A 280 -2.88 2.51 -0.45
C THR A 280 -1.54 3.21 -0.22
N SER A 281 -0.59 2.61 0.49
CA SER A 281 0.78 3.14 0.60
C SER A 281 1.56 3.01 -0.72
N TYR A 282 1.23 2.00 -1.52
CA TYR A 282 1.96 1.62 -2.73
C TYR A 282 1.18 1.89 -4.01
N MET A 283 -0.14 1.66 -3.98
CA MET A 283 -0.99 1.79 -5.16
C MET A 283 -2.34 2.41 -4.79
N VAL A 284 -2.83 3.27 -5.67
CA VAL A 284 -4.14 3.94 -5.57
C VAL A 284 -4.98 3.65 -6.81
N PRO A 285 -6.31 3.84 -6.76
CA PRO A 285 -7.14 3.86 -7.95
C PRO A 285 -6.64 4.86 -9.00
N PRO A 286 -6.59 4.49 -10.29
CA PRO A 286 -6.34 5.41 -11.39
C PRO A 286 -7.42 6.49 -11.50
N ARG A 287 -7.06 7.64 -12.07
CA ARG A 287 -8.05 8.59 -12.58
C ARG A 287 -8.83 7.93 -13.73
N GLY A 288 -10.16 7.91 -13.64
CA GLY A 288 -11.01 7.17 -14.58
C GLY A 288 -10.99 5.64 -14.41
N GLY A 289 -10.28 5.12 -13.39
CA GLY A 289 -10.29 3.70 -13.01
C GLY A 289 -11.32 3.38 -11.93
N LEU A 290 -11.30 2.14 -11.42
CA LEU A 290 -12.23 1.66 -10.38
C LEU A 290 -11.67 1.94 -8.97
N ASP A 291 -12.48 2.60 -8.14
CA ASP A 291 -12.12 2.88 -6.74
C ASP A 291 -12.43 1.70 -5.81
N TRP A 292 -11.47 0.79 -5.68
CA TRP A 292 -11.58 -0.40 -4.83
C TRP A 292 -11.45 -0.12 -3.33
N ARG A 293 -11.25 1.13 -2.91
CA ARG A 293 -11.01 1.46 -1.49
C ARG A 293 -12.33 1.48 -0.73
N ILE A 294 -12.35 0.93 0.49
CA ILE A 294 -13.49 1.11 1.39
C ILE A 294 -13.53 2.59 1.82
N PRO A 295 -14.64 3.31 1.62
CA PRO A 295 -14.77 4.68 2.15
C PRO A 295 -14.66 4.68 3.69
N SER A 296 -13.92 5.64 4.25
CA SER A 296 -13.63 5.69 5.69
C SER A 296 -14.88 5.74 6.58
N TRP A 297 -15.97 6.31 6.09
CA TRP A 297 -17.29 6.36 6.76
C TRP A 297 -18.08 5.04 6.68
N LEU A 298 -17.74 4.15 5.76
CA LEU A 298 -18.36 2.82 5.63
C LEU A 298 -17.61 1.75 6.46
N LEU A 299 -16.32 1.95 6.69
CA LEU A 299 -15.44 1.00 7.41
C LEU A 299 -15.98 0.56 8.79
N PRO A 300 -16.53 1.43 9.66
CA PRO A 300 -17.07 1.00 10.96
C PRO A 300 -18.33 0.12 10.82
N ALA A 301 -19.17 0.40 9.82
CA ALA A 301 -20.42 -0.31 9.59
C ALA A 301 -20.17 -1.78 9.21
N LEU A 302 -19.17 -2.02 8.34
CA LEU A 302 -18.80 -3.36 7.86
C LEU A 302 -18.31 -4.32 8.98
N ASN A 303 -17.95 -3.78 10.15
CA ASN A 303 -17.69 -4.47 11.41
C ASN A 303 -16.92 -5.81 11.27
N PHE A 304 -15.61 -5.73 11.06
CA PHE A 304 -14.72 -6.87 10.80
C PHE A 304 -14.38 -7.74 12.03
N THR A 305 -15.27 -7.85 13.01
CA THR A 305 -15.05 -8.66 14.22
C THR A 305 -15.10 -10.16 13.93
N GLY A 306 -13.95 -10.76 13.60
CA GLY A 306 -13.70 -12.20 13.69
C GLY A 306 -13.20 -12.92 12.43
N GLU A 307 -12.91 -14.21 12.59
CA GLU A 307 -12.49 -15.11 11.50
C GLU A 307 -13.65 -15.64 10.65
N THR A 308 -14.90 -15.48 11.11
CA THR A 308 -16.08 -16.30 10.75
C THR A 308 -16.62 -16.17 9.32
N ARG A 309 -16.07 -15.28 8.48
CA ARG A 309 -16.51 -15.05 7.09
C ARG A 309 -15.37 -15.01 6.07
N ARG A 310 -14.37 -15.89 6.25
CA ARG A 310 -13.07 -15.83 5.57
C ARG A 310 -12.82 -17.03 4.66
N TYR A 311 -12.84 -16.83 3.34
CA TYR A 311 -12.79 -17.94 2.37
C TYR A 311 -11.49 -18.00 1.57
N LYS A 312 -10.80 -19.14 1.66
CA LYS A 312 -9.51 -19.43 0.99
C LYS A 312 -9.63 -20.26 -0.29
N GLY A 313 -10.68 -21.07 -0.42
CA GLY A 313 -10.92 -21.97 -1.54
C GLY A 313 -12.05 -21.48 -2.44
N VAL A 314 -12.02 -21.92 -3.71
CA VAL A 314 -12.95 -21.55 -4.79
C VAL A 314 -14.40 -21.83 -4.39
N THR A 315 -14.75 -23.11 -4.17
CA THR A 315 -16.13 -23.58 -3.93
C THR A 315 -16.81 -22.89 -2.73
N ASN A 316 -16.11 -22.75 -1.59
CA ASN A 316 -16.68 -22.09 -0.42
C ASN A 316 -16.89 -20.59 -0.69
N LEU A 317 -15.96 -19.94 -1.39
CA LEU A 317 -16.07 -18.51 -1.74
C LEU A 317 -17.26 -18.25 -2.68
N GLU A 318 -17.46 -19.12 -3.67
CA GLU A 318 -18.59 -19.03 -4.61
C GLU A 318 -19.93 -19.32 -3.92
N TRP A 319 -19.99 -20.33 -3.06
CA TRP A 319 -21.20 -20.67 -2.29
C TRP A 319 -21.64 -19.52 -1.37
N HIS A 320 -20.71 -18.99 -0.56
CA HIS A 320 -20.98 -17.85 0.31
C HIS A 320 -21.27 -16.56 -0.48
N ALA A 321 -20.57 -16.31 -1.59
CA ALA A 321 -20.88 -15.17 -2.46
C ALA A 321 -22.29 -15.27 -3.07
N SER A 322 -22.73 -16.47 -3.44
CA SER A 322 -24.06 -16.73 -4.03
C SER A 322 -25.20 -16.65 -3.00
N ASN A 323 -24.91 -16.84 -1.71
CA ASN A 323 -25.90 -16.74 -0.64
C ASN A 323 -26.50 -15.32 -0.56
N PRO A 324 -27.81 -15.13 -0.79
CA PRO A 324 -28.43 -13.80 -0.72
C PRO A 324 -28.42 -13.22 0.69
N ASN A 325 -28.45 -14.08 1.72
CA ASN A 325 -28.50 -13.69 3.14
C ASN A 325 -27.14 -13.17 3.67
N GLU A 326 -26.07 -13.26 2.89
CA GLU A 326 -24.74 -12.79 3.29
C GLU A 326 -24.42 -11.42 2.68
N THR A 327 -24.73 -10.35 3.43
CA THR A 327 -24.42 -8.96 3.05
C THR A 327 -22.93 -8.72 2.79
N ILE A 328 -22.04 -9.42 3.51
CA ILE A 328 -20.58 -9.23 3.45
C ILE A 328 -19.86 -10.58 3.35
N VAL A 329 -19.11 -10.79 2.28
CA VAL A 329 -18.27 -11.98 2.04
C VAL A 329 -16.81 -11.55 1.92
N CYS A 330 -15.89 -12.18 2.67
CA CYS A 330 -14.46 -11.83 2.60
C CYS A 330 -13.62 -12.90 1.90
N SER A 331 -12.92 -12.50 0.85
CA SER A 331 -11.97 -13.34 0.12
C SER A 331 -10.55 -13.19 0.67
N VAL A 332 -9.88 -14.34 0.80
CA VAL A 332 -8.44 -14.48 1.03
C VAL A 332 -7.90 -15.63 0.18
N LEU A 333 -8.39 -15.72 -1.07
CA LEU A 333 -8.20 -16.88 -1.94
C LEU A 333 -6.72 -17.28 -2.07
N GLN A 334 -6.39 -18.50 -1.65
CA GLN A 334 -5.04 -19.05 -1.70
C GLN A 334 -5.06 -20.34 -2.52
N THR A 335 -4.90 -20.20 -3.84
CA THR A 335 -4.97 -21.30 -4.80
C THR A 335 -3.71 -21.38 -5.64
N TRP A 336 -3.22 -22.59 -5.92
CA TRP A 336 -2.00 -22.80 -6.70
C TRP A 336 -2.10 -22.29 -8.16
N HIS A 337 -3.33 -22.15 -8.67
CA HIS A 337 -3.64 -21.56 -9.97
C HIS A 337 -3.96 -20.06 -9.89
N TYR A 338 -3.99 -19.43 -8.72
CA TYR A 338 -4.26 -17.99 -8.54
C TYR A 338 -5.58 -17.54 -9.19
N GLY A 339 -6.68 -18.28 -8.99
CA GLY A 339 -7.96 -18.02 -9.67
C GLY A 339 -7.99 -18.28 -11.19
N SER A 340 -6.85 -18.50 -11.86
CA SER A 340 -6.81 -18.65 -13.32
C SER A 340 -7.49 -19.90 -13.88
N GLN A 341 -7.68 -20.95 -13.06
CA GLN A 341 -8.47 -22.11 -13.45
C GLN A 341 -9.98 -21.77 -13.48
N PRO A 342 -10.66 -21.43 -12.36
CA PRO A 342 -12.09 -21.15 -12.36
C PRO A 342 -12.49 -19.95 -13.23
N TYR A 343 -11.60 -18.97 -13.44
CA TYR A 343 -11.87 -17.91 -14.42
C TYR A 343 -12.07 -18.44 -15.84
N ASN A 344 -11.17 -19.33 -16.28
CA ASN A 344 -11.23 -19.88 -17.63
C ASN A 344 -12.36 -20.92 -17.78
N GLU A 345 -12.73 -21.60 -16.70
CA GLU A 345 -13.87 -22.53 -16.64
C GLU A 345 -15.23 -21.78 -16.70
N HIS A 346 -15.31 -20.56 -16.17
CA HIS A 346 -16.50 -19.70 -16.20
C HIS A 346 -16.53 -18.67 -17.35
N ARG A 347 -15.72 -18.85 -18.41
CA ARG A 347 -15.79 -18.01 -19.63
C ARG A 347 -17.15 -18.21 -20.33
N ARG A 348 -17.78 -17.11 -20.73
CA ARG A 348 -19.09 -17.09 -21.41
C ARG A 348 -19.05 -17.61 -22.86
N GLY A 349 -17.85 -17.77 -23.42
CA GLY A 349 -17.63 -18.34 -24.74
C GLY A 349 -16.15 -18.34 -25.13
N ASP A 350 -15.81 -18.97 -26.26
CA ASP A 350 -14.41 -19.09 -26.67
C ASP A 350 -13.76 -17.81 -27.19
N THR A 351 -14.57 -16.80 -27.51
CA THR A 351 -14.13 -15.43 -27.80
C THR A 351 -13.70 -14.65 -26.56
N GLU A 352 -14.13 -15.05 -25.36
CA GLU A 352 -13.72 -14.36 -24.13
C GLU A 352 -12.21 -14.59 -23.87
N PRO A 353 -11.41 -13.54 -23.61
CA PRO A 353 -9.97 -13.71 -23.46
C PRO A 353 -9.61 -14.55 -22.23
N LYS A 354 -8.60 -15.40 -22.37
CA LYS A 354 -8.09 -16.25 -21.29
C LYS A 354 -7.45 -15.40 -20.20
N PHE A 355 -7.55 -15.84 -18.94
CA PHE A 355 -7.10 -15.13 -17.72
C PHE A 355 -5.78 -14.35 -17.87
N LYS A 356 -4.75 -14.95 -18.47
CA LYS A 356 -3.41 -14.34 -18.59
C LYS A 356 -3.33 -13.08 -19.47
N TYR A 357 -4.37 -12.81 -20.27
CA TYR A 357 -4.47 -11.62 -21.12
C TYR A 357 -5.18 -10.47 -20.39
N VAL A 358 -6.28 -10.76 -19.67
CA VAL A 358 -7.05 -9.71 -18.96
C VAL A 358 -6.33 -9.13 -17.74
N VAL A 359 -5.34 -9.84 -17.15
CA VAL A 359 -4.66 -9.42 -15.92
C VAL A 359 -4.00 -8.03 -16.04
N ARG A 360 -3.35 -7.69 -17.16
CA ARG A 360 -2.73 -6.36 -17.35
C ARG A 360 -3.76 -5.23 -17.35
N ASP A 361 -4.89 -5.40 -18.05
CA ASP A 361 -5.89 -4.32 -18.14
C ASP A 361 -6.81 -4.26 -16.91
N VAL A 362 -7.05 -5.37 -16.22
CA VAL A 362 -7.63 -5.39 -14.87
C VAL A 362 -6.71 -4.61 -13.91
N TRP A 363 -5.41 -4.88 -13.94
CA TRP A 363 -4.43 -4.18 -13.10
C TRP A 363 -4.41 -2.67 -13.41
N ARG A 364 -4.33 -2.29 -14.69
CA ARG A 364 -4.34 -0.88 -15.11
C ARG A 364 -5.66 -0.16 -14.77
N THR A 365 -6.78 -0.88 -14.68
CA THR A 365 -8.06 -0.32 -14.23
C THR A 365 -8.14 -0.13 -12.72
N LEU A 366 -7.47 -0.99 -11.94
CA LEU A 366 -7.49 -0.96 -10.48
C LEU A 366 -6.35 -0.13 -9.87
N PHE A 367 -5.17 -0.07 -10.49
CA PHE A 367 -3.96 0.39 -9.82
C PHE A 367 -3.13 1.38 -10.65
N THR A 368 -2.71 2.44 -9.97
CA THR A 368 -1.61 3.32 -10.35
C THR A 368 -0.64 3.38 -9.16
N PRO A 369 0.69 3.34 -9.35
CA PRO A 369 1.64 3.47 -8.25
C PRO A 369 1.48 4.82 -7.52
N THR A 370 1.71 4.88 -6.21
CA THR A 370 1.77 6.17 -5.48
C THR A 370 2.93 7.03 -5.98
N LEU A 371 2.83 8.36 -5.86
CA LEU A 371 3.83 9.29 -6.41
C LEU A 371 5.27 8.98 -5.94
N SER A 372 5.46 8.61 -4.68
CA SER A 372 6.76 8.18 -4.14
C SER A 372 7.30 6.93 -4.86
N LEU A 373 6.43 5.94 -5.11
CA LEU A 373 6.79 4.73 -5.83
C LEU A 373 7.05 5.00 -7.33
N GLN A 374 6.29 5.91 -7.97
CA GLN A 374 6.57 6.36 -9.34
C GLN A 374 7.95 7.03 -9.43
N GLN A 375 8.30 7.90 -8.48
CA GLN A 375 9.61 8.56 -8.41
C GLN A 375 10.75 7.54 -8.25
N LYS A 376 10.58 6.54 -7.36
CA LYS A 376 11.52 5.41 -7.23
C LYS A 376 11.66 4.63 -8.53
N LEU A 377 10.55 4.31 -9.21
CA LEU A 377 10.55 3.56 -10.46
C LEU A 377 11.24 4.31 -11.61
N GLN A 378 10.92 5.59 -11.80
CA GLN A 378 11.60 6.45 -12.78
C GLN A 378 13.10 6.60 -12.49
N GLN A 379 13.48 6.66 -11.21
CA GLN A 379 14.89 6.71 -10.82
C GLN A 379 15.61 5.40 -11.15
N GLN A 380 15.03 4.25 -10.83
CA GLN A 380 15.63 2.95 -11.15
C GLN A 380 15.69 2.66 -12.65
N LEU A 381 14.69 3.08 -13.44
CA LEU A 381 14.77 3.02 -14.91
C LEU A 381 15.98 3.81 -15.44
N ARG A 382 16.23 5.02 -14.92
CA ARG A 382 17.43 5.82 -15.28
C ARG A 382 18.73 5.15 -14.84
N ASP A 383 18.83 4.74 -13.58
CA ASP A 383 20.06 4.19 -12.99
C ASP A 383 20.48 2.85 -13.62
N LEU A 384 19.50 2.04 -14.05
CA LEU A 384 19.70 0.76 -14.73
C LEU A 384 19.75 0.91 -16.27
N GLN A 385 19.57 2.13 -16.81
CA GLN A 385 19.49 2.45 -18.24
C GLN A 385 18.38 1.70 -19.01
N LEU A 386 17.29 1.36 -18.32
CA LEU A 386 16.15 0.63 -18.86
C LEU A 386 15.09 1.56 -19.47
N ARG A 387 14.41 1.09 -20.52
CA ARG A 387 13.24 1.75 -21.13
C ARG A 387 12.08 0.76 -21.17
N GLU A 388 10.88 1.16 -20.76
CA GLU A 388 9.71 0.26 -20.77
C GLU A 388 9.50 -0.41 -22.14
N GLY A 389 9.17 -1.70 -22.16
CA GLY A 389 8.96 -2.48 -23.39
C GLY A 389 10.22 -2.81 -24.19
N HIS A 390 11.43 -2.43 -23.73
CA HIS A 390 12.68 -2.59 -24.48
C HIS A 390 13.74 -3.45 -23.76
N TYR A 391 13.33 -4.28 -22.80
CA TYR A 391 14.22 -5.21 -22.08
C TYR A 391 13.48 -6.49 -21.69
N THR A 392 14.25 -7.55 -21.42
CA THR A 392 13.73 -8.82 -20.89
C THR A 392 14.00 -8.92 -19.39
N ALA A 393 13.01 -9.40 -18.64
CA ALA A 393 13.08 -9.54 -17.20
C ALA A 393 13.38 -10.98 -16.75
N VAL A 394 14.11 -11.12 -15.64
CA VAL A 394 14.41 -12.38 -14.96
C VAL A 394 14.00 -12.26 -13.49
N HIS A 395 13.01 -13.04 -13.07
CA HIS A 395 12.59 -13.13 -11.68
C HIS A 395 13.07 -14.44 -11.02
N LEU A 396 14.00 -14.30 -10.08
CA LEU A 396 14.56 -15.39 -9.28
C LEU A 396 13.91 -15.45 -7.88
N ARG A 397 13.64 -16.67 -7.42
CA ARG A 397 13.05 -16.95 -6.10
C ARG A 397 13.85 -18.02 -5.36
N LEU A 398 15.06 -17.65 -4.95
CA LEU A 398 16.03 -18.52 -4.31
C LEU A 398 15.73 -18.80 -2.83
N LEU A 399 14.99 -17.94 -2.14
CA LEU A 399 14.69 -18.09 -0.72
C LEU A 399 13.32 -18.74 -0.45
N TYR A 400 12.58 -19.10 -1.50
CA TYR A 400 11.31 -19.82 -1.36
C TYR A 400 11.50 -21.29 -0.95
N ALA A 401 10.71 -21.71 0.04
CA ALA A 401 10.71 -23.05 0.66
C ALA A 401 12.07 -23.51 1.25
N MET A 402 13.06 -22.62 1.33
CA MET A 402 14.27 -22.80 2.14
C MET A 402 13.92 -22.66 3.63
N GLY A 403 14.65 -23.40 4.48
CA GLY A 403 14.40 -23.47 5.92
C GLY A 403 15.05 -22.33 6.71
N ALA A 404 15.81 -22.70 7.75
CA ALA A 404 16.80 -21.80 8.34
C ALA A 404 18.05 -21.70 7.45
N ASP A 405 18.32 -22.76 6.68
CA ASP A 405 19.47 -22.91 5.81
C ASP A 405 19.27 -22.11 4.52
N GLU A 406 20.20 -21.21 4.24
CA GLU A 406 20.30 -20.54 2.94
C GLU A 406 20.83 -21.53 1.88
N ARG A 407 20.71 -21.19 0.59
CA ARG A 407 21.29 -22.03 -0.46
C ARG A 407 22.81 -21.85 -0.48
N SER A 408 23.50 -22.87 -1.00
CA SER A 408 24.93 -22.74 -1.27
C SER A 408 25.17 -21.61 -2.29
N SER A 409 26.30 -20.90 -2.16
CA SER A 409 26.69 -19.88 -3.14
C SER A 409 26.77 -20.45 -4.56
N GLU A 410 27.26 -21.69 -4.69
CA GLU A 410 27.28 -22.45 -5.94
C GLU A 410 25.88 -22.67 -6.53
N ASP A 411 24.88 -23.04 -5.71
CA ASP A 411 23.48 -23.11 -6.15
C ASP A 411 22.94 -21.74 -6.55
N THR A 412 23.20 -20.68 -5.77
CA THR A 412 22.77 -19.33 -6.13
C THR A 412 23.30 -18.94 -7.50
N ILE A 413 24.60 -19.10 -7.74
CA ILE A 413 25.25 -18.79 -9.02
C ILE A 413 24.66 -19.66 -10.14
N ARG A 414 24.62 -20.99 -9.96
CA ARG A 414 24.13 -21.96 -10.95
C ARG A 414 22.69 -21.68 -11.40
N TRP A 415 21.79 -21.42 -10.45
CA TRP A 415 20.38 -21.15 -10.77
C TRP A 415 20.21 -19.77 -11.40
N THR A 416 21.02 -18.77 -10.99
CA THR A 416 21.01 -17.42 -11.56
C THR A 416 21.43 -17.45 -13.04
N ARG A 417 22.56 -18.09 -13.36
CA ARG A 417 23.04 -18.28 -14.74
C ARG A 417 21.99 -18.97 -15.61
N ASN A 418 21.41 -20.07 -15.13
CA ASN A 418 20.39 -20.79 -15.87
C ASN A 418 19.10 -19.95 -16.11
N ALA A 419 18.65 -19.18 -15.13
CA ALA A 419 17.46 -18.32 -15.27
C ALA A 419 17.65 -17.21 -16.33
N ILE A 420 18.88 -16.69 -16.42
CA ILE A 420 19.33 -15.74 -17.44
C ILE A 420 19.39 -16.42 -18.82
N ASN A 421 19.93 -17.63 -18.92
CA ASN A 421 19.92 -18.41 -20.16
C ASN A 421 18.49 -18.72 -20.64
N CYS A 422 17.55 -18.94 -19.72
CA CYS A 422 16.14 -19.08 -20.09
C CYS A 422 15.47 -17.76 -20.50
N ALA A 423 16.13 -16.62 -20.31
CA ALA A 423 15.71 -15.31 -20.84
C ALA A 423 16.33 -14.96 -22.20
N SER A 424 17.55 -15.40 -22.50
CA SER A 424 18.11 -15.30 -23.87
C SER A 424 17.45 -16.25 -24.88
N ASN A 425 16.55 -17.11 -24.40
CA ASN A 425 15.75 -18.03 -25.22
C ASN A 425 14.30 -17.51 -25.36
N LEU A 426 14.12 -16.19 -25.31
CA LEU A 426 12.87 -15.45 -25.56
C LEU A 426 13.09 -14.49 -26.73
N ASP A 427 12.02 -14.11 -27.44
CA ASP A 427 12.11 -13.32 -28.69
C ASP A 427 12.65 -11.88 -28.53
N HIS A 428 12.98 -11.45 -27.30
CA HIS A 428 13.53 -10.12 -26.99
C HIS A 428 14.83 -10.25 -26.19
N GLY A 429 15.92 -9.74 -26.76
CA GLY A 429 17.27 -9.85 -26.19
C GLY A 429 17.63 -8.81 -25.12
N PRO A 430 18.94 -8.44 -25.01
CA PRO A 430 19.42 -7.56 -23.95
C PRO A 430 18.91 -6.11 -24.07
N PRO A 431 18.90 -5.33 -22.97
CA PRO A 431 19.41 -5.70 -21.65
C PRO A 431 18.48 -6.65 -20.89
N TYR A 432 19.06 -7.44 -19.99
CA TYR A 432 18.36 -8.34 -19.09
C TYR A 432 18.28 -7.72 -17.69
N PHE A 433 17.07 -7.43 -17.22
CA PHE A 433 16.83 -6.95 -15.86
C PHE A 433 16.60 -8.13 -14.90
N VAL A 434 17.43 -8.27 -13.87
CA VAL A 434 17.33 -9.36 -12.88
C VAL A 434 16.88 -8.85 -11.52
N ALA A 435 15.78 -9.41 -11.01
CA ALA A 435 15.29 -9.22 -9.65
C ALA A 435 15.25 -10.55 -8.89
N SER A 436 15.70 -10.55 -7.63
CA SER A 436 15.69 -11.74 -6.77
C SER A 436 15.44 -11.38 -5.31
N ASP A 437 14.90 -12.35 -4.58
CA ASP A 437 14.91 -12.41 -3.11
C ASP A 437 16.31 -12.59 -2.48
N SER A 438 17.38 -12.77 -3.26
CA SER A 438 18.76 -12.90 -2.80
C SER A 438 19.65 -11.82 -3.41
N HIS A 439 20.37 -11.08 -2.56
CA HIS A 439 21.38 -10.12 -3.02
C HIS A 439 22.58 -10.81 -3.71
N GLU A 440 22.88 -12.06 -3.35
CA GLU A 440 23.92 -12.85 -4.01
C GLU A 440 23.55 -13.19 -5.46
N ALA A 441 22.27 -13.47 -5.74
CA ALA A 441 21.79 -13.64 -7.13
C ALA A 441 21.93 -12.34 -7.94
N GLY A 442 21.64 -11.18 -7.32
CA GLY A 442 21.86 -9.88 -7.97
C GLY A 442 23.31 -9.67 -8.40
N ARG A 443 24.28 -10.02 -7.53
CA ARG A 443 25.71 -9.97 -7.86
C ARG A 443 26.09 -10.99 -8.94
N ALA A 444 25.74 -12.26 -8.75
CA ALA A 444 26.05 -13.34 -9.69
C ALA A 444 25.47 -13.09 -11.10
N ALA A 445 24.33 -12.41 -11.21
CA ALA A 445 23.74 -12.00 -12.48
C ALA A 445 24.58 -10.94 -13.19
N VAL A 446 25.02 -9.91 -12.47
CA VAL A 446 25.86 -8.84 -13.03
C VAL A 446 27.26 -9.36 -13.38
N GLU A 447 27.84 -10.20 -12.53
CA GLU A 447 29.11 -10.90 -12.78
C GLU A 447 29.04 -11.78 -14.05
N TYR A 448 27.98 -12.59 -14.19
CA TYR A 448 27.74 -13.39 -15.41
C TYR A 448 27.53 -12.52 -16.67
N GLY A 449 26.93 -11.34 -16.50
CA GLY A 449 26.82 -10.34 -17.57
C GLY A 449 28.18 -9.75 -18.00
N MET A 450 29.15 -9.63 -17.09
CA MET A 450 30.52 -9.24 -17.45
C MET A 450 31.23 -10.37 -18.21
N GLU A 451 31.03 -11.64 -17.83
CA GLU A 451 31.61 -12.80 -18.54
C GLU A 451 31.16 -12.89 -20.01
N HIS A 452 29.93 -12.45 -20.33
CA HIS A 452 29.37 -12.49 -21.69
C HIS A 452 29.50 -11.14 -22.43
N SER A 453 30.05 -10.09 -21.80
CA SER A 453 30.21 -8.78 -22.44
C SER A 453 31.35 -8.80 -23.46
N MET A 454 30.99 -8.87 -24.74
CA MET A 454 31.93 -8.97 -25.87
C MET A 454 33.00 -7.85 -25.85
N PRO A 455 34.31 -8.19 -25.79
CA PRO A 455 35.39 -7.22 -25.56
C PRO A 455 35.51 -6.06 -26.58
N ASN A 456 34.93 -6.21 -27.76
CA ASN A 456 35.05 -5.24 -28.86
C ASN A 456 33.88 -4.24 -28.95
N ASN A 457 32.87 -4.33 -28.09
CA ASN A 457 31.75 -3.38 -28.12
C ASN A 457 32.08 -2.11 -27.34
N ASN A 458 32.54 -1.07 -28.04
CA ASN A 458 32.88 0.24 -27.47
C ASN A 458 31.67 0.96 -26.80
N ASN A 459 30.44 0.49 -27.05
CA ASN A 459 29.27 0.97 -26.34
C ASN A 459 29.20 0.29 -24.96
N ASN A 460 29.33 1.07 -23.88
CA ASN A 460 29.28 0.62 -22.47
C ASN A 460 27.89 0.09 -22.01
N GLN A 461 27.10 -0.48 -22.92
CA GLN A 461 25.76 -0.99 -22.68
C GLN A 461 25.83 -2.32 -21.93
N ARG A 462 25.49 -2.30 -20.64
CA ARG A 462 25.46 -3.50 -19.79
C ARG A 462 24.40 -4.47 -20.30
N MET A 463 24.81 -5.66 -20.75
CA MET A 463 23.86 -6.68 -21.19
C MET A 463 22.98 -7.22 -20.05
N ILE A 464 23.47 -7.23 -18.81
CA ILE A 464 22.72 -7.66 -17.63
C ILE A 464 22.81 -6.58 -16.55
N VAL A 465 21.66 -6.23 -15.96
CA VAL A 465 21.54 -5.25 -14.87
C VAL A 465 20.65 -5.82 -13.77
N ALA A 466 21.03 -5.57 -12.51
CA ALA A 466 20.29 -5.99 -11.33
C ALA A 466 20.29 -4.87 -10.28
N ARG A 467 19.29 -4.86 -9.40
CA ARG A 467 19.28 -3.95 -8.25
C ARG A 467 20.19 -4.48 -7.16
N LEU A 468 21.46 -4.09 -7.21
CA LEU A 468 22.39 -4.30 -6.10
C LEU A 468 22.01 -3.35 -4.95
N ALA A 469 22.04 -3.85 -3.72
CA ALA A 469 21.78 -3.01 -2.55
C ALA A 469 22.88 -1.95 -2.44
N ALA A 470 22.51 -0.71 -2.09
CA ALA A 470 23.45 0.40 -2.03
C ALA A 470 24.50 0.19 -0.92
N THR A 471 25.68 -0.31 -1.30
CA THR A 471 26.79 -0.72 -0.42
C THR A 471 27.35 0.37 0.50
N ASN A 472 26.91 1.61 0.33
CA ASN A 472 27.43 2.78 1.04
C ASN A 472 26.95 2.89 2.50
N ASN A 473 26.07 1.99 2.94
CA ASN A 473 25.80 1.72 4.36
C ASN A 473 25.83 0.20 4.57
N ASN A 474 26.35 -0.27 5.71
CA ASN A 474 26.61 -1.69 6.00
C ASN A 474 25.36 -2.60 6.10
N ASN A 475 24.17 -2.08 5.78
CA ASN A 475 22.90 -2.79 5.87
C ASN A 475 22.58 -3.45 4.53
N ASN A 476 23.11 -4.67 4.31
CA ASN A 476 22.72 -5.59 3.22
C ASN A 476 21.24 -6.01 3.38
N THR A 477 20.33 -5.09 3.11
CA THR A 477 18.88 -5.28 3.21
C THR A 477 18.38 -5.91 1.91
N THR A 478 18.11 -7.21 1.96
CA THR A 478 17.33 -7.88 0.91
C THR A 478 15.90 -7.30 0.90
N PRO A 479 15.23 -7.20 -0.26
CA PRO A 479 13.86 -6.67 -0.32
C PRO A 479 12.91 -7.46 0.58
N PHE A 480 12.16 -6.78 1.47
CA PHE A 480 11.20 -7.48 2.33
C PHE A 480 10.05 -8.06 1.49
N HIS A 481 9.65 -9.29 1.80
CA HIS A 481 8.61 -9.99 1.05
C HIS A 481 7.37 -10.32 1.88
N TYR A 482 6.21 -10.19 1.24
CA TYR A 482 4.87 -10.35 1.83
C TYR A 482 4.58 -11.75 2.41
N ASP A 483 5.30 -12.78 1.99
CA ASP A 483 5.28 -14.17 2.50
C ASP A 483 6.32 -14.42 3.59
N ARG A 484 7.42 -13.65 3.58
CA ARG A 484 8.51 -13.64 4.56
C ARG A 484 8.42 -12.44 5.51
N ILE A 485 7.20 -11.99 5.85
CA ILE A 485 6.99 -11.26 7.11
C ILE A 485 7.60 -12.14 8.20
N PRO A 486 8.59 -11.66 9.00
CA PRO A 486 9.19 -12.46 10.06
C PRO A 486 8.09 -13.08 10.94
N VAL A 487 7.90 -14.39 10.83
CA VAL A 487 7.01 -15.16 11.71
C VAL A 487 7.73 -15.24 13.04
N LEU A 488 7.49 -14.18 13.82
CA LEU A 488 8.27 -13.67 14.94
C LEU A 488 8.91 -14.80 15.75
N LYS A 489 10.16 -15.15 15.40
CA LYS A 489 10.90 -16.36 15.81
C LYS A 489 11.32 -16.30 17.29
N ASP A 490 10.30 -16.35 18.12
CA ASP A 490 10.28 -16.23 19.58
C ASP A 490 10.87 -14.99 20.24
N ASP A 491 11.83 -14.31 19.61
CA ASP A 491 12.39 -13.00 19.94
C ASP A 491 11.31 -11.97 20.37
N PRO A 492 11.25 -11.59 21.65
CA PRO A 492 10.29 -10.61 22.16
C PRO A 492 10.53 -9.17 21.72
N GLU A 493 11.75 -8.82 21.29
CA GLU A 493 12.08 -7.46 20.86
C GLU A 493 11.67 -7.26 19.38
N GLN A 494 11.89 -8.27 18.52
CA GLN A 494 11.33 -8.28 17.17
C GLN A 494 9.79 -8.33 17.17
N LYS A 495 9.16 -8.95 18.19
CA LYS A 495 7.69 -8.92 18.38
C LYS A 495 7.11 -7.51 18.61
N ALA A 496 7.93 -6.50 18.90
CA ALA A 496 7.51 -5.13 19.21
C ALA A 496 7.77 -4.09 18.11
N ALA A 497 8.50 -4.44 17.04
CA ALA A 497 8.78 -3.52 15.93
C ALA A 497 7.61 -3.51 14.92
N PRO A 498 6.90 -2.38 14.70
CA PRO A 498 5.93 -2.28 13.63
C PRO A 498 6.67 -2.24 12.28
N TYR A 499 6.19 -3.00 11.30
CA TYR A 499 6.66 -2.87 9.92
C TYR A 499 6.27 -1.51 9.36
N HIS A 500 7.21 -0.83 8.73
CA HIS A 500 6.92 0.39 8.00
C HIS A 500 6.56 0.06 6.55
N ALA A 501 5.68 0.86 5.93
CA ALA A 501 5.29 0.62 4.55
C ALA A 501 6.51 0.63 3.60
N SER A 502 7.42 1.58 3.84
CA SER A 502 8.70 1.75 3.13
C SER A 502 9.54 0.48 2.99
N ASP A 503 9.45 -0.43 3.96
CA ASP A 503 10.26 -1.66 4.00
C ASP A 503 9.95 -2.58 2.80
N TYR A 504 8.73 -2.47 2.26
CA TYR A 504 8.24 -3.27 1.13
C TYR A 504 8.15 -2.48 -0.18
N ASP A 505 8.53 -1.20 -0.21
CA ASP A 505 8.58 -0.41 -1.46
C ASP A 505 9.42 -1.12 -2.51
N GLU A 506 10.54 -1.71 -2.08
CA GLU A 506 11.50 -2.41 -2.93
C GLU A 506 10.87 -3.64 -3.61
N THR A 507 9.91 -4.31 -2.95
CA THR A 507 9.09 -5.33 -3.61
C THR A 507 8.25 -4.69 -4.71
N TYR A 508 7.52 -3.59 -4.48
CA TYR A 508 6.73 -3.00 -5.57
C TYR A 508 7.58 -2.43 -6.71
N VAL A 509 8.77 -1.90 -6.41
CA VAL A 509 9.74 -1.48 -7.43
C VAL A 509 10.14 -2.65 -8.32
N ASP A 510 10.50 -3.81 -7.75
CA ASP A 510 10.80 -5.02 -8.53
C ASP A 510 9.58 -5.51 -9.33
N LEU A 511 8.37 -5.49 -8.74
CA LEU A 511 7.16 -5.92 -9.46
C LEU A 511 6.92 -5.07 -10.72
N TYR A 512 6.96 -3.75 -10.59
CA TYR A 512 6.76 -2.86 -11.74
C TYR A 512 7.93 -2.93 -12.73
N LEU A 513 9.18 -3.03 -12.30
CA LEU A 513 10.31 -3.23 -13.24
C LEU A 513 10.22 -4.56 -14.00
N LEU A 514 9.75 -5.65 -13.37
CA LEU A 514 9.49 -6.90 -14.09
C LEU A 514 8.26 -6.79 -15.03
N ALA A 515 7.23 -6.05 -14.64
CA ALA A 515 5.99 -5.84 -15.42
C ALA A 515 6.12 -4.79 -16.56
N MET A 516 7.17 -3.97 -16.54
CA MET A 516 7.49 -3.02 -17.62
C MET A 516 8.45 -3.62 -18.66
N ALA A 517 8.89 -4.87 -18.49
CA ALA A 517 9.63 -5.61 -19.50
C ALA A 517 8.74 -6.03 -20.69
N GLN A 518 9.39 -6.33 -21.82
CA GLN A 518 8.75 -6.95 -22.98
C GLN A 518 8.42 -8.42 -22.70
N CYS A 519 9.44 -9.16 -22.26
CA CYS A 519 9.38 -10.59 -21.98
C CYS A 519 9.82 -10.91 -20.54
N VAL A 520 9.36 -12.02 -19.95
CA VAL A 520 9.66 -12.37 -18.55
C VAL A 520 10.02 -13.86 -18.37
N SER A 521 11.28 -14.14 -18.02
CA SER A 521 11.74 -15.41 -17.45
C SER A 521 11.47 -15.43 -15.95
N TYR A 522 10.79 -16.46 -15.41
CA TYR A 522 10.43 -16.51 -13.99
C TYR A 522 10.51 -17.90 -13.35
N GLY A 523 10.92 -17.94 -12.08
CA GLY A 523 11.05 -19.16 -11.28
C GLY A 523 9.78 -19.54 -10.50
N VAL A 524 9.97 -20.25 -9.38
CA VAL A 524 8.87 -20.71 -8.52
C VAL A 524 8.12 -19.57 -7.82
N GLY A 525 6.81 -19.77 -7.66
CA GLY A 525 5.91 -18.88 -6.92
C GLY A 525 5.02 -18.03 -7.83
N GLY A 526 4.09 -17.29 -7.22
CA GLY A 526 3.16 -16.43 -7.96
C GLY A 526 3.78 -15.13 -8.45
N TYR A 527 4.93 -14.71 -7.93
CA TYR A 527 5.43 -13.34 -8.06
C TYR A 527 5.88 -12.98 -9.48
N GLY A 528 6.89 -13.68 -10.02
CA GLY A 528 7.31 -13.51 -11.41
C GLY A 528 6.22 -13.92 -12.42
N LYS A 529 5.28 -14.79 -12.01
CA LYS A 529 4.07 -15.11 -12.80
C LYS A 529 3.09 -13.93 -12.87
N LEU A 530 2.90 -13.18 -11.79
CA LEU A 530 2.14 -11.94 -11.80
C LEU A 530 2.83 -10.94 -12.74
N ALA A 531 4.13 -10.73 -12.61
CA ALA A 531 4.88 -9.86 -13.51
C ALA A 531 4.78 -10.28 -14.99
N SER A 532 4.89 -11.58 -15.31
CA SER A 532 4.74 -12.07 -16.68
C SER A 532 3.32 -11.88 -17.23
N PHE A 533 2.28 -11.86 -16.38
CA PHE A 533 0.90 -11.54 -16.78
C PHE A 533 0.62 -10.02 -16.82
N LEU A 534 1.53 -9.18 -16.30
CA LEU A 534 1.49 -7.71 -16.38
C LEU A 534 2.42 -7.13 -17.46
N SER A 535 3.37 -7.91 -17.98
CA SER A 535 4.34 -7.52 -19.01
C SER A 535 3.72 -6.97 -20.29
N TYR A 536 4.51 -6.28 -21.12
CA TYR A 536 4.03 -5.77 -22.40
C TYR A 536 3.58 -6.90 -23.35
N ASN A 537 4.22 -8.06 -23.30
CA ASN A 537 3.78 -9.28 -23.99
C ASN A 537 3.64 -10.47 -23.02
N SER A 538 2.43 -10.68 -22.48
CA SER A 538 2.14 -11.82 -21.58
C SER A 538 2.08 -13.21 -22.26
N SER A 539 2.52 -13.32 -23.52
CA SER A 539 2.89 -14.59 -24.14
C SER A 539 4.40 -14.83 -24.20
N CYS A 540 5.22 -13.79 -24.18
CA CYS A 540 6.67 -13.90 -24.15
C CYS A 540 7.17 -14.15 -22.72
N SER A 541 7.07 -15.39 -22.25
CA SER A 541 7.48 -15.75 -20.89
C SER A 541 7.96 -17.19 -20.76
N ASN A 542 8.99 -17.40 -19.93
CA ASN A 542 9.60 -18.71 -19.67
C ASN A 542 9.48 -19.08 -18.18
N LEU A 543 9.13 -20.33 -17.86
CA LEU A 543 9.11 -20.88 -16.49
C LEU A 543 10.39 -21.67 -16.21
N HIS A 544 11.48 -20.97 -15.89
CA HIS A 544 12.81 -21.59 -15.75
C HIS A 544 12.94 -22.56 -14.56
N PHE A 545 12.01 -22.54 -13.60
CA PHE A 545 12.04 -23.45 -12.45
C PHE A 545 10.64 -23.86 -11.94
N LYS A 546 10.36 -25.17 -11.95
CA LYS A 546 9.05 -25.76 -11.65
C LYS A 546 9.14 -26.83 -10.56
N LYS A 547 8.66 -26.50 -9.34
CA LYS A 547 8.43 -27.44 -8.22
C LYS A 547 9.57 -28.47 -7.98
N ARG A 548 10.83 -28.03 -7.92
CA ARG A 548 12.11 -28.79 -7.76
C ARG A 548 12.88 -29.10 -9.05
N MET A 549 12.29 -29.01 -10.24
CA MET A 549 13.03 -29.16 -11.50
C MET A 549 13.39 -27.79 -12.09
N MET A 550 14.68 -27.59 -12.35
CA MET A 550 15.20 -26.48 -13.16
C MET A 550 15.10 -26.87 -14.63
N GLN A 551 14.52 -26.00 -15.47
CA GLN A 551 14.59 -26.17 -16.92
C GLN A 551 16.00 -25.78 -17.34
N SER A 552 16.80 -26.75 -17.81
CA SER A 552 18.14 -26.44 -18.32
C SER A 552 18.03 -25.57 -19.58
N CYS A 553 18.70 -24.43 -19.59
CA CYS A 553 18.78 -23.53 -20.73
C CYS A 553 20.25 -23.27 -21.07
N LEU A 554 20.61 -23.49 -22.34
CA LEU A 554 21.83 -22.93 -22.91
C LEU A 554 21.62 -21.42 -23.09
N TRP A 555 22.70 -20.64 -22.97
CA TRP A 555 22.72 -19.26 -23.42
C TRP A 555 22.62 -19.26 -24.95
N LEU A 556 21.79 -18.36 -25.49
CA LEU A 556 21.85 -17.99 -26.89
C LEU A 556 22.38 -16.56 -27.00
N ASP A 557 23.45 -16.39 -27.75
CA ASP A 557 23.80 -15.08 -28.25
C ASP A 557 22.72 -14.65 -29.25
N HIS A 558 22.02 -13.55 -28.96
CA HIS A 558 21.28 -12.85 -30.00
C HIS A 558 22.31 -12.19 -30.91
N ASP A 559 22.74 -12.93 -31.93
CA ASP A 559 23.50 -12.39 -33.04
C ASP A 559 22.83 -11.08 -33.50
N VAL A 560 23.62 -10.01 -33.62
CA VAL A 560 23.12 -8.69 -34.09
C VAL A 560 22.97 -8.68 -35.64
N HIS A 561 22.93 -9.88 -36.22
CA HIS A 561 22.51 -10.20 -37.58
C HIS A 561 20.97 -10.21 -37.66
N ASP A 562 20.29 -9.40 -38.45
CA ASP A 562 20.78 -8.41 -39.42
C ASP A 562 20.01 -7.07 -39.31
N ASN A 563 20.64 -6.08 -38.67
CA ASN A 563 20.25 -4.66 -38.83
C ASN A 563 20.60 -4.08 -40.22
N ASN A 564 20.92 -4.93 -41.20
CA ASN A 564 21.02 -4.58 -42.62
C ASN A 564 19.67 -4.70 -43.36
N ASP A 565 18.64 -5.27 -42.72
CA ASP A 565 17.28 -5.20 -43.24
C ASP A 565 16.77 -3.77 -43.04
N ASN A 566 16.97 -2.91 -44.06
CA ASN A 566 16.47 -1.53 -44.17
C ASN A 566 14.93 -1.53 -44.28
N ARG A 567 14.26 -2.07 -43.27
CA ARG A 567 12.82 -1.93 -43.08
C ARG A 567 12.60 -0.55 -42.51
N ASP A 568 12.11 0.37 -43.35
CA ASP A 568 11.71 1.70 -42.91
C ASP A 568 10.84 1.64 -41.64
N ASP A 569 11.22 2.39 -40.60
CA ASP A 569 10.42 2.63 -39.39
C ASP A 569 9.05 3.31 -39.70
N ASN A 570 8.79 3.63 -40.98
CA ASN A 570 7.48 4.03 -41.50
C ASN A 570 6.41 2.93 -41.43
N ASN A 571 6.77 1.66 -41.15
CA ASN A 571 5.80 0.57 -41.05
C ASN A 571 5.08 0.61 -39.69
N ASN A 572 4.06 1.48 -39.60
CA ASN A 572 3.22 1.81 -38.43
C ASN A 572 2.38 0.64 -37.84
N ASN A 573 2.81 -0.62 -38.03
CA ASN A 573 2.17 -1.84 -37.52
C ASN A 573 2.89 -2.44 -36.30
N LEU A 574 3.75 -1.69 -35.62
CA LEU A 574 4.01 -1.95 -34.19
C LEU A 574 2.65 -1.95 -33.46
N PRO A 575 2.34 -2.96 -32.61
CA PRO A 575 1.05 -3.02 -31.94
C PRO A 575 0.86 -1.77 -31.09
N LEU A 576 -0.23 -1.03 -31.39
CA LEU A 576 -0.62 0.27 -30.82
C LEU A 576 0.02 0.54 -29.46
N SER A 577 0.94 1.50 -29.41
CA SER A 577 1.89 1.73 -28.31
C SER A 577 1.24 1.56 -26.94
N MET A 578 1.41 0.37 -26.36
CA MET A 578 0.81 -0.04 -25.09
C MET A 578 1.10 1.02 -24.02
N PRO A 579 0.09 1.72 -23.46
CA PRO A 579 0.38 2.82 -22.57
C PRO A 579 1.11 2.33 -21.31
N SER A 580 2.10 3.12 -20.89
CA SER A 580 3.01 2.81 -19.78
C SER A 580 2.26 2.54 -18.47
N LEU A 581 2.87 1.73 -17.61
CA LEU A 581 2.36 1.48 -16.25
C LEU A 581 2.65 2.64 -15.28
N LEU A 582 3.43 3.63 -15.72
CA LEU A 582 3.78 4.85 -15.00
C LEU A 582 3.07 6.10 -15.54
N SER A 583 2.59 6.06 -16.79
CA SER A 583 1.81 7.15 -17.36
C SER A 583 0.52 7.38 -16.55
N PRO A 584 0.27 8.58 -16.00
CA PRO A 584 -1.10 8.98 -15.74
C PRO A 584 -1.88 8.98 -17.07
N PRO A 585 -3.21 8.73 -17.06
CA PRO A 585 -4.01 8.92 -18.26
C PRO A 585 -3.86 10.38 -18.72
N MET A 586 -3.58 10.58 -20.02
CA MET A 586 -3.46 11.91 -20.59
C MET A 586 -4.81 12.64 -20.57
N ASP A 587 -4.75 13.96 -20.35
CA ASP A 587 -5.88 14.90 -20.41
C ASP A 587 -6.16 15.37 -21.85
#